data_AF-A0A0D7ALE5-F1
#
_entry.id   AF-A0A0D7ALE5-F1
#
_cell.length_a   1.000
_cell.length_b   1.000
_cell.length_c   1.000
_cell.angle_alpha   90.00
_cell.angle_beta   90.00
_cell.angle_gamma   90.00
#
_symmetry.space_group_name_H-M   'P 1'
#
loop_
_entity.id
_entity.type
_entity.pdbx_description
1 polymer ?
#
loop_
_entity_poly.entity_id
_entity_poly.type
_entity_poly.pdbx_seq_one_letter_code
_entity_poly.pdbx_strand_id
1 'polypeptide(L)'
;MLGTGQAIIRLLEWSEYLNREEPDKSQLSYWTELVSKFFYPSSLLQMTLWKENQRTECKMFKIGVPIIPRFFLVSTQSGVKTISISLDGARETMQHGVDGLLIRCPDATWTFRYSSGYNVVLRGPMQVWV
;
A
#
# COMPACT_ATOMS: atom_id res chain seq x y z
N MET A 1 22.90 10.74 1.01
CA MET A 1 22.95 9.31 1.39
C MET A 1 21.68 9.01 2.15
N LEU A 2 20.74 8.28 1.56
CA LEU A 2 19.60 7.73 2.30
C LEU A 2 20.16 6.69 3.28
N GLY A 3 20.01 6.92 4.58
CA GLY A 3 20.48 5.98 5.60
C GLY A 3 19.68 4.68 5.55
N THR A 4 20.30 3.58 5.96
CA THR A 4 19.63 2.29 6.14
C THR A 4 18.38 2.47 7.01
N GLY A 5 17.22 2.01 6.54
CA GLY A 5 15.93 2.11 7.23
C GLY A 5 15.03 3.25 6.75
N GLN A 6 15.53 4.23 6.00
CA GLN A 6 14.74 5.40 5.57
C GLN A 6 13.59 5.01 4.63
N ALA A 7 13.79 4.04 3.73
CA ALA A 7 12.72 3.57 2.85
C ALA A 7 11.60 2.90 3.65
N ILE A 8 11.96 2.09 4.64
CA ILE A 8 10.99 1.43 5.52
C ILE A 8 10.20 2.47 6.32
N ILE A 9 10.87 3.49 6.87
CA ILE A 9 10.21 4.59 7.58
C ILE A 9 9.22 5.31 6.67
N ARG A 10 9.57 5.55 5.40
CA ARG A 10 8.66 6.18 4.42
C ARG A 10 7.41 5.35 4.17
N LEU A 11 7.54 4.03 4.10
CA LEU A 11 6.40 3.11 3.96
C LEU A 11 5.54 3.07 5.24
N LEU A 12 6.15 3.18 6.42
CA LEU A 12 5.41 3.28 7.68
C LEU A 12 4.69 4.63 7.81
N GLU A 13 5.29 5.73 7.35
CA GLU A 13 4.64 7.05 7.27
C GLU A 13 3.40 6.96 6.37
N TRP A 14 3.51 6.32 5.19
CA TRP A 14 2.36 6.06 4.33
C TRP A 14 1.24 5.28 5.06
N SER A 15 1.60 4.20 5.76
CA SER A 15 0.65 3.43 6.57
C SER A 15 -0.01 4.27 7.66
N GLU A 16 0.70 5.24 8.22
CA GLU A 16 0.21 6.09 9.28
C GLU A 16 -0.88 7.03 8.76
N TYR A 17 -0.67 7.71 7.63
CA TYR A 17 -1.70 8.50 6.94
C TYR A 17 -2.93 7.68 6.56
N LEU A 18 -2.72 6.45 6.07
CA LEU A 18 -3.80 5.51 5.77
C LEU A 18 -4.63 5.13 6.99
N ASN A 19 -4.02 5.10 8.18
CA ASN A 19 -4.67 4.68 9.43
C ASN A 19 -5.38 5.83 10.18
N ARG A 20 -5.11 7.10 9.85
CA ARG A 20 -5.80 8.25 10.49
C ARG A 20 -7.28 8.29 10.15
N GLU A 21 -8.13 8.74 11.05
CA GLU A 21 -9.51 9.09 10.72
C GLU A 21 -9.56 10.59 10.43
N GLU A 22 -9.78 10.96 9.17
CA GLU A 22 -9.87 12.35 8.72
C GLU A 22 -11.22 12.57 8.04
N PRO A 23 -11.93 13.68 8.31
CA PRO A 23 -13.25 13.93 7.74
C PRO A 23 -13.22 14.03 6.20
N ASP A 24 -12.09 14.48 5.66
CA ASP A 24 -11.91 14.73 4.23
C ASP A 24 -11.59 13.47 3.43
N LYS A 25 -11.45 12.28 4.06
CA LYS A 25 -11.26 11.01 3.35
C LYS A 25 -12.44 10.64 2.44
N SER A 26 -13.58 11.28 2.61
CA SER A 26 -14.73 11.16 1.69
C SER A 26 -14.55 11.96 0.38
N GLN A 27 -13.53 12.82 0.30
CA GLN A 27 -13.26 13.71 -0.82
C GLN A 27 -12.12 13.19 -1.69
N LEU A 28 -12.26 13.32 -3.02
CA LEU A 28 -11.22 12.89 -3.96
C LEU A 28 -9.94 13.74 -3.84
N SER A 29 -10.07 15.02 -3.50
CA SER A 29 -8.94 15.96 -3.33
C SER A 29 -7.95 15.46 -2.27
N TYR A 30 -8.45 15.00 -1.12
CA TYR A 30 -7.64 14.41 -0.05
C TYR A 30 -6.76 13.28 -0.58
N TRP A 31 -7.35 12.31 -1.28
CA TRP A 31 -6.60 11.18 -1.82
C TRP A 31 -5.64 11.58 -2.94
N THR A 32 -5.99 12.59 -3.71
CA THR A 32 -5.14 13.10 -4.80
C THR A 32 -3.86 13.74 -4.22
N GLU A 33 -4.00 14.56 -3.18
CA GLU A 33 -2.88 15.17 -2.46
C GLU A 33 -2.04 14.11 -1.73
N LEU A 34 -2.71 13.17 -1.05
CA LEU A 34 -1.99 12.15 -0.31
C LEU A 34 -1.19 11.24 -1.25
N VAL A 35 -1.75 10.83 -2.39
CA VAL A 35 -1.03 10.01 -3.37
C VAL A 35 0.14 10.77 -3.98
N SER A 36 0.00 12.07 -4.28
CA SER A 36 1.10 12.86 -4.84
C SER A 36 2.29 13.03 -3.88
N LYS A 37 2.06 12.94 -2.56
CA LYS A 37 3.12 12.94 -1.55
C LYS A 37 3.96 11.66 -1.54
N PHE A 38 3.37 10.49 -1.87
CA PHE A 38 4.02 9.19 -1.68
C PHE A 38 4.35 8.44 -2.97
N PHE A 39 3.74 8.78 -4.10
CA PHE A 39 3.93 8.06 -5.37
C PHE A 39 4.53 8.98 -6.44
N TYR A 40 5.57 8.50 -7.12
CA TYR A 40 6.02 9.13 -8.37
C TYR A 40 4.98 8.91 -9.48
N PRO A 41 4.79 9.84 -10.43
CA PRO A 41 3.78 9.71 -11.49
C PRO A 41 3.89 8.44 -12.35
N SER A 42 5.10 7.89 -12.48
CA SER A 42 5.41 6.64 -13.20
C SER A 42 5.22 5.36 -12.37
N SER A 43 4.83 5.48 -11.10
CA SER A 43 4.69 4.33 -10.19
C SER A 43 3.48 3.47 -10.55
N LEU A 44 3.49 2.24 -10.02
CA LEU A 44 2.41 1.29 -10.18
C LEU A 44 2.11 0.60 -8.85
N LEU A 45 0.84 0.58 -8.46
CA LEU A 45 0.36 -0.32 -7.41
C LEU A 45 -0.07 -1.63 -8.06
N GLN A 46 0.48 -2.74 -7.60
CA GLN A 46 0.19 -4.06 -8.14
C GLN A 46 -0.32 -4.99 -7.04
N MET A 47 -1.45 -5.66 -7.31
CA MET A 47 -2.03 -6.64 -6.40
C MET A 47 -2.21 -7.96 -7.13
N THR A 48 -1.72 -9.03 -6.52
CA THR A 48 -1.87 -10.39 -7.03
C THR A 48 -2.80 -11.15 -6.10
N LEU A 49 -4.01 -11.44 -6.57
CA LEU A 49 -5.00 -12.18 -5.80
C LEU A 49 -4.91 -13.67 -6.14
N TRP A 50 -4.83 -14.47 -5.08
CA TRP A 50 -4.85 -15.92 -5.15
C TRP A 50 -6.21 -16.42 -4.65
N LYS A 51 -6.81 -17.35 -5.39
CA LYS A 51 -7.96 -18.07 -4.90
C LYS A 51 -7.48 -19.17 -3.96
N GLU A 52 -7.82 -19.07 -2.67
CA GLU A 52 -7.58 -20.17 -1.73
C GLU A 52 -8.18 -21.46 -2.31
N ASN A 53 -7.37 -22.51 -2.35
CA ASN A 53 -7.67 -23.86 -2.88
C ASN A 53 -7.56 -24.07 -4.41
N GLN A 54 -7.23 -23.06 -5.22
CA GLN A 54 -6.86 -23.26 -6.62
C GLN A 54 -5.57 -22.49 -6.92
N ARG A 55 -4.42 -23.16 -6.77
CA ARG A 55 -3.08 -22.60 -7.12
C ARG A 55 -2.92 -22.26 -8.61
N THR A 56 -3.94 -22.53 -9.41
CA THR A 56 -3.94 -22.43 -10.87
C THR A 56 -4.41 -21.07 -11.38
N GLU A 57 -5.16 -20.30 -10.59
CA GLU A 57 -5.70 -19.01 -11.03
C GLU A 57 -5.18 -17.86 -10.14
N CYS A 58 -4.35 -17.03 -10.76
CA CYS A 58 -3.78 -15.84 -10.16
C CYS A 58 -4.28 -14.63 -10.95
N LYS A 59 -5.07 -13.77 -10.31
CA LYS A 59 -5.54 -12.54 -10.96
C LYS A 59 -4.67 -11.37 -10.53
N MET A 60 -4.01 -10.78 -11.53
CA MET A 60 -3.12 -9.65 -11.36
C MET A 60 -3.85 -8.35 -11.68
N PHE A 61 -3.80 -7.40 -10.76
CA PHE A 61 -4.34 -6.06 -10.94
C PHE A 61 -3.19 -5.06 -10.92
N LYS A 62 -3.14 -4.20 -11.94
CA LYS A 62 -2.17 -3.12 -12.07
C LYS A 62 -2.93 -1.80 -12.04
N ILE A 63 -2.62 -0.96 -11.07
CA ILE A 63 -3.27 0.32 -10.83
C ILE A 63 -2.21 1.40 -11.00
N GLY A 64 -2.33 2.19 -12.08
CA GLY A 64 -1.48 3.35 -12.31
C GLY A 64 -1.82 4.48 -11.35
N VAL A 65 -0.83 5.33 -11.05
CA VAL A 65 -0.98 6.47 -10.11
C VAL A 65 -2.24 7.32 -10.34
N PRO A 66 -2.67 7.64 -11.57
CA PRO A 66 -3.91 8.41 -11.79
C PRO A 66 -5.20 7.75 -11.24
N ILE A 67 -5.17 6.44 -10.99
CA ILE A 67 -6.31 5.65 -10.52
C ILE A 67 -6.25 5.41 -9.01
N ILE A 68 -5.05 5.43 -8.40
CA ILE A 68 -4.84 5.15 -6.97
C ILE A 68 -5.71 6.03 -6.05
N PRO A 69 -5.88 7.36 -6.29
CA PRO A 69 -6.77 8.17 -5.45
C PRO A 69 -8.21 7.65 -5.42
N ARG A 70 -8.74 7.22 -6.57
CA ARG A 70 -10.09 6.66 -6.66
C ARG A 70 -10.20 5.30 -5.99
N PHE A 71 -9.15 4.48 -6.06
CA PHE A 71 -9.10 3.21 -5.35
C PHE A 71 -9.31 3.39 -3.84
N PHE A 72 -8.62 4.35 -3.23
CA PHE A 72 -8.79 4.64 -1.80
C PHE A 72 -10.12 5.31 -1.48
N LEU A 73 -10.57 6.25 -2.31
CA LEU A 73 -11.87 6.89 -2.16
C LEU A 73 -13.01 5.87 -2.13
N VAL A 74 -13.05 4.95 -3.10
CA VAL A 74 -14.08 3.91 -3.18
C VAL A 74 -13.99 2.97 -1.98
N SER A 75 -12.78 2.65 -1.51
CA SER A 75 -12.58 1.83 -0.31
C SER A 75 -13.21 2.50 0.92
N THR A 76 -12.97 3.79 1.14
CA THR A 76 -13.56 4.55 2.24
C THR A 76 -15.08 4.68 2.11
N GLN A 77 -15.59 4.98 0.91
CA GLN A 77 -17.03 5.05 0.64
C GLN A 77 -17.73 3.69 0.84
N SER A 78 -17.00 2.58 0.68
CA SER A 78 -17.48 1.22 0.96
C SER A 78 -17.47 0.86 2.46
N GLY A 79 -17.11 1.81 3.33
CA GLY A 79 -17.15 1.65 4.79
C GLY A 79 -15.81 1.34 5.44
N VAL A 80 -14.69 1.39 4.71
CA VAL A 80 -13.35 1.28 5.33
C VAL A 80 -13.06 2.57 6.13
N LYS A 81 -12.82 2.42 7.43
CA LYS A 81 -12.44 3.52 8.33
C LYS A 81 -10.94 3.73 8.37
N THR A 82 -10.18 2.66 8.57
CA THR A 82 -8.73 2.73 8.74
C THR A 82 -8.06 1.62 7.94
N ILE A 83 -6.86 1.93 7.46
CA ILE A 83 -6.04 1.02 6.67
C ILE A 83 -4.64 1.01 7.28
N SER A 84 -4.07 -0.17 7.54
CA SER A 84 -2.73 -0.30 8.12
C SER A 84 -1.89 -1.36 7.42
N ILE A 85 -0.58 -1.13 7.36
CA ILE A 85 0.42 -2.06 6.83
C ILE A 85 1.29 -2.53 8.00
N SER A 86 1.55 -3.83 8.07
CA SER A 86 2.51 -4.42 9.00
C SER A 86 3.52 -5.24 8.21
N LEU A 87 4.77 -5.15 8.62
CA LEU A 87 5.93 -5.65 7.89
C LEU A 87 6.74 -6.57 8.80
N ASP A 88 6.61 -7.89 8.64
CA ASP A 88 7.45 -8.85 9.36
C ASP A 88 8.62 -9.29 8.49
N GLY A 89 9.84 -9.21 9.05
CA GLY A 89 11.08 -9.52 8.35
C GLY A 89 11.40 -8.63 7.14
N ALA A 90 10.92 -7.38 7.11
CA ALA A 90 11.23 -6.45 6.03
C ALA A 90 12.74 -6.13 5.95
N ARG A 91 13.25 -6.12 4.72
CA ARG A 91 14.65 -5.82 4.40
C ARG A 91 14.72 -4.76 3.33
N GLU A 92 15.60 -3.81 3.54
CA GLU A 92 15.95 -2.79 2.58
C GLU A 92 17.21 -3.21 1.84
N THR A 93 17.24 -3.06 0.52
CA THR A 93 18.39 -3.42 -0.31
C THR A 93 18.58 -2.36 -1.39
N MET A 94 19.81 -1.86 -1.53
CA MET A 94 20.21 -1.08 -2.71
C MET A 94 20.38 -2.03 -3.89
N GLN A 95 19.68 -1.75 -4.99
CA GLN A 95 19.85 -2.55 -6.19
C GLN A 95 21.05 -2.02 -6.99
N HIS A 96 21.99 -2.91 -7.33
CA HIS A 96 23.13 -2.53 -8.18
C HIS A 96 22.63 -2.05 -9.55
N GLY A 97 23.05 -0.84 -9.96
CA GLY A 97 22.75 -0.27 -11.27
C GLY A 97 21.40 0.44 -11.42
N VAL A 98 20.63 0.57 -10.33
CA VAL A 98 19.39 1.35 -10.30
C VAL A 98 19.49 2.35 -9.15
N ASP A 99 19.29 3.64 -9.43
CA ASP A 99 19.10 4.64 -8.38
C ASP A 99 17.75 4.38 -7.71
N GLY A 100 17.76 3.68 -6.58
CA GLY A 100 16.56 3.37 -5.83
C GLY A 100 16.78 2.33 -4.72
N LEU A 101 15.87 2.33 -3.75
CA LEU A 101 15.86 1.38 -2.65
C LEU A 101 14.70 0.40 -2.85
N LEU A 102 14.97 -0.88 -2.60
CA LEU A 102 13.95 -1.91 -2.63
C LEU A 102 13.68 -2.42 -1.23
N ILE A 103 12.44 -2.30 -0.80
CA ILE A 103 11.92 -2.95 0.40
C ILE A 103 11.35 -4.30 -0.03
N ARG A 104 11.84 -5.39 0.57
CA ARG A 104 11.26 -6.73 0.44
C ARG A 104 10.78 -7.20 1.81
N CYS A 105 9.53 -7.62 1.89
CA CYS A 105 8.93 -8.18 3.09
C CYS A 105 8.27 -9.51 2.71
N PRO A 106 8.77 -10.66 3.21
CA PRO A 106 8.20 -11.96 2.88
C PRO A 106 6.82 -12.17 3.52
N ASP A 107 6.58 -11.59 4.69
CA ASP A 107 5.32 -11.66 5.42
C ASP A 107 4.81 -10.25 5.75
N ALA A 108 4.08 -9.66 4.80
CA ALA A 108 3.42 -8.39 4.97
C ALA A 108 1.92 -8.59 5.12
N THR A 109 1.30 -7.74 5.93
CA THR A 109 -0.15 -7.67 6.05
C THR A 109 -0.66 -6.28 5.72
N TRP A 110 -1.70 -6.20 4.89
CA TRP A 110 -2.42 -4.97 4.59
C TRP A 110 -3.87 -5.12 5.07
N THR A 111 -4.20 -4.41 6.15
CA THR A 111 -5.47 -4.55 6.88
C THR A 111 -6.39 -3.37 6.57
N PHE A 112 -7.63 -3.68 6.22
CA PHE A 112 -8.72 -2.74 6.03
C PHE A 112 -9.75 -2.97 7.14
N ARG A 113 -10.00 -1.97 7.98
CA ARG A 113 -10.96 -2.05 9.08
C ARG A 113 -12.24 -1.33 8.70
N TYR A 114 -13.36 -2.02 8.73
CA TYR A 114 -14.66 -1.49 8.33
C TYR A 114 -15.42 -0.91 9.53
N SER A 115 -16.28 0.06 9.24
CA SER A 115 -17.21 0.64 10.21
C SER A 115 -18.16 -0.38 10.86
N SER A 116 -18.42 -1.48 10.15
CA SER A 116 -19.20 -2.64 10.61
C SER A 116 -18.49 -3.50 11.65
N GLY A 117 -17.21 -3.26 11.92
CA GLY A 117 -16.38 -4.08 12.83
C GLY A 117 -15.63 -5.22 12.15
N TYR A 118 -15.89 -5.48 10.86
CA TYR A 118 -15.13 -6.48 10.08
C TYR A 118 -13.73 -5.98 9.72
N ASN A 119 -12.77 -6.90 9.72
CA ASN A 119 -11.42 -6.66 9.25
C ASN A 119 -11.14 -7.54 8.04
N VAL A 120 -10.73 -6.92 6.93
CA VAL A 120 -10.21 -7.62 5.76
C VAL A 120 -8.70 -7.52 5.79
N VAL A 121 -8.01 -8.67 5.86
CA VAL A 121 -6.56 -8.74 5.95
C VAL A 121 -6.01 -9.40 4.70
N LEU A 122 -5.29 -8.63 3.90
CA LEU A 122 -4.49 -9.17 2.80
C LEU A 122 -3.14 -9.60 3.36
N ARG A 123 -2.72 -10.83 3.09
CA ARG A 123 -1.45 -11.38 3.55
C ARG A 123 -0.62 -11.86 2.38
N GLY A 124 0.67 -11.66 2.45
CA GLY A 124 1.61 -12.19 1.48
C GLY A 124 2.88 -11.35 1.34
N PRO A 125 3.74 -11.72 0.39
CA PRO A 125 4.95 -10.99 0.14
C PRO A 125 4.65 -9.59 -0.43
N MET A 126 5.36 -8.59 0.06
CA MET A 126 5.28 -7.21 -0.42
C MET A 126 6.66 -6.75 -0.92
N GLN A 127 6.64 -6.04 -2.04
CA GLN A 127 7.81 -5.36 -2.59
C GLN A 127 7.47 -3.91 -2.88
N VAL A 128 8.31 -2.99 -2.45
CA VAL A 128 8.12 -1.54 -2.65
C VAL A 128 9.43 -0.93 -3.12
N TRP A 129 9.35 -0.20 -4.23
CA TRP A 129 10.45 0.58 -4.79
C TRP A 129 10.31 2.02 -4.29
N VAL A 130 11.39 2.56 -3.71
CA VAL A 130 11.47 3.90 -3.15
C VAL A 130 12.55 4.70 -3.87
#